data_AF-A0A933X7W5-F1
#
_entry.id   AF-A0A933X7W5-F1
#
_cell.length_a   1.000
_cell.length_b   1.000
_cell.length_c   1.000
_cell.angle_alpha   90.00
_cell.angle_beta   90.00
_cell.angle_gamma   90.00
#
_symmetry.space_group_name_H-M   'P 1'
#
loop_
_entity.id
_entity.type
_entity.pdbx_description
1 polymer ?
#
loop_
_entity_poly.entity_id
_entity_poly.type
_entity_poly.pdbx_seq_one_letter_code
_entity_poly.pdbx_strand_id
1 'polypeptide(L)'
;MFFLLPLVPEPWSWVHEVADPVLMLVLAYPALYFAVLRPLHHHIRERQRAEEDLRRHREHLEETVAHRTAELQASNQQLQQTIAEHQRAESALRASEEALREAKDLLEVRVRERTAELHRSMDLVQTERRRFKDVLDQLPAYLILLSPDYHVSLANRFFEERFGQSQGRRCYEYLFHRTEPCENCETFKVLQTRAPHHWYWTGPDGRDYDIYDFPFTDADGSPLIMEVGLDITERKQAEAELAKHREHLEDLVQQRTAQLEAANAQLHGEIGERKQAEAEVRRRAEELRVSNEELGRFNRVMVGRELRMIELKKQVNELCAQLGQPRRYPLEFTKEQSK
;
A
#
# COMPACT_ATOMS: atom_id res chain seq x y z
N MET A 1 -155.82 34.37 -111.36
CA MET A 1 -156.18 34.98 -112.66
C MET A 1 -154.90 35.34 -113.41
N PHE A 2 -154.67 34.67 -114.54
CA PHE A 2 -153.98 35.09 -115.79
C PHE A 2 -152.66 35.90 -115.70
N PHE A 3 -151.51 35.33 -116.13
CA PHE A 3 -150.87 35.38 -117.49
C PHE A 3 -149.99 36.65 -117.67
N LEU A 4 -148.72 36.63 -118.10
CA LEU A 4 -148.09 36.09 -119.33
C LEU A 4 -146.56 35.89 -119.20
N LEU A 5 -146.05 34.97 -120.04
CA LEU A 5 -144.68 34.64 -120.49
C LEU A 5 -143.87 35.83 -121.10
N PRO A 6 -142.57 35.70 -121.55
CA PRO A 6 -141.79 34.47 -121.85
C PRO A 6 -140.25 34.40 -121.52
N LEU A 7 -139.72 33.16 -121.60
CA LEU A 7 -138.43 32.69 -122.18
C LEU A 7 -137.06 32.65 -121.40
N VAL A 8 -136.69 31.43 -120.93
CA VAL A 8 -135.47 30.59 -121.23
C VAL A 8 -134.08 30.94 -120.62
N PRO A 9 -133.17 29.97 -120.23
CA PRO A 9 -133.28 28.63 -119.61
C PRO A 9 -132.29 28.35 -118.41
N GLU A 10 -132.39 27.14 -117.81
CA GLU A 10 -131.65 26.50 -116.66
C GLU A 10 -130.13 26.22 -116.83
N PRO A 11 -129.33 26.10 -115.73
CA PRO A 11 -128.95 24.76 -115.19
C PRO A 11 -128.60 24.63 -113.67
N TRP A 12 -129.18 23.63 -112.97
CA TRP A 12 -128.78 23.18 -111.60
C TRP A 12 -128.39 21.68 -111.54
N SER A 13 -127.10 21.32 -111.67
CA SER A 13 -126.62 19.92 -111.55
C SER A 13 -125.27 19.69 -110.83
N TRP A 14 -124.62 20.73 -110.30
CA TRP A 14 -123.24 20.69 -109.77
C TRP A 14 -123.14 20.59 -108.24
N VAL A 15 -124.27 20.72 -107.51
CA VAL A 15 -124.25 20.83 -106.04
C VAL A 15 -124.03 19.49 -105.34
N HIS A 16 -124.43 18.36 -105.95
CA HIS A 16 -124.24 17.03 -105.35
C HIS A 16 -122.82 16.48 -105.53
N GLU A 17 -122.10 16.85 -106.59
CA GLU A 17 -120.73 16.38 -106.84
C GLU A 17 -119.69 17.00 -105.88
N VAL A 18 -120.01 18.13 -105.25
CA VAL A 18 -119.12 18.82 -104.31
C VAL A 18 -119.51 18.57 -102.85
N ALA A 19 -120.81 18.39 -102.55
CA ALA A 19 -121.29 18.24 -101.18
C ALA A 19 -120.83 16.94 -100.49
N ASP A 20 -120.80 15.82 -101.22
CA ASP A 20 -120.41 14.51 -100.67
C ASP A 20 -118.93 14.39 -100.24
N PRO A 21 -117.94 14.81 -101.06
CA PRO A 21 -116.55 14.80 -100.64
C PRO A 21 -116.28 15.76 -99.46
N VAL A 22 -117.01 16.88 -99.41
CA VAL A 22 -116.90 17.86 -98.31
C VAL A 22 -117.50 17.30 -97.02
N LEU A 23 -118.65 16.61 -97.09
CA LEU A 23 -119.27 15.97 -95.93
C LEU A 23 -118.42 14.79 -95.41
N MET A 24 -117.84 13.99 -96.31
CA MET A 24 -116.86 12.95 -95.97
C MET A 24 -115.63 13.55 -95.27
N LEU A 25 -115.09 14.67 -95.75
CA LEU A 25 -113.98 15.36 -95.08
C LEU A 25 -114.39 15.89 -93.71
N VAL A 26 -115.58 16.49 -93.55
CA VAL A 26 -116.05 17.06 -92.28
C VAL A 26 -116.37 15.98 -91.24
N LEU A 27 -116.85 14.78 -91.65
CA LEU A 27 -117.16 13.68 -90.75
C LEU A 27 -115.98 12.72 -90.49
N ALA A 28 -115.15 12.46 -91.50
CA ALA A 28 -113.98 11.58 -91.36
C ALA A 28 -112.79 12.29 -90.70
N TYR A 29 -112.61 13.60 -90.91
CA TYR A 29 -111.49 14.34 -90.33
C TYR A 29 -111.49 14.35 -88.79
N PRO A 30 -112.61 14.58 -88.08
CA PRO A 30 -112.65 14.46 -86.62
C PRO A 30 -112.31 13.03 -86.16
N ALA A 31 -112.83 12.01 -86.85
CA ALA A 31 -112.54 10.61 -86.52
C ALA A 31 -111.05 10.27 -86.70
N LEU A 32 -110.45 10.71 -87.82
CA LEU A 32 -109.04 10.51 -88.13
C LEU A 32 -108.12 11.34 -87.22
N TYR A 33 -108.58 12.53 -86.81
CA TYR A 33 -107.92 13.37 -85.82
C TYR A 33 -107.87 12.69 -84.45
N PHE A 34 -109.00 12.19 -83.93
CA PHE A 34 -109.04 11.52 -82.63
C PHE A 34 -108.38 10.14 -82.62
N ALA A 35 -108.45 9.38 -83.72
CA ALA A 35 -107.90 8.02 -83.81
C ALA A 35 -106.40 7.97 -84.11
N VAL A 36 -105.86 8.91 -84.89
CA VAL A 36 -104.44 8.88 -85.34
C VAL A 36 -103.67 10.09 -84.84
N LEU A 37 -104.13 11.31 -85.14
CA LEU A 37 -103.37 12.52 -84.82
C LEU A 37 -103.27 12.75 -83.31
N ARG A 38 -104.36 12.61 -82.54
CA ARG A 38 -104.37 12.83 -81.09
C ARG A 38 -103.45 11.86 -80.32
N PRO A 39 -103.48 10.53 -80.53
CA PRO A 39 -102.54 9.61 -79.89
C PRO A 39 -101.10 9.85 -80.37
N LEU A 40 -100.87 10.23 -81.63
CA LEU A 40 -99.53 10.60 -82.11
C LEU A 40 -99.00 11.86 -81.40
N HIS A 41 -99.82 12.91 -81.25
CA HIS A 41 -99.46 14.12 -80.48
C HIS A 41 -99.30 13.84 -78.98
N HIS A 42 -99.96 12.80 -78.45
CA HIS A 42 -99.77 12.37 -77.06
C HIS A 42 -98.44 11.64 -76.90
N HIS A 43 -98.13 10.67 -77.77
CA HIS A 43 -96.86 9.95 -77.77
C HIS A 43 -95.66 10.87 -78.02
N ILE A 44 -95.79 11.87 -78.91
CA ILE A 44 -94.74 12.88 -79.10
C ILE A 44 -94.51 13.66 -77.80
N ARG A 45 -95.58 14.05 -77.09
CA ARG A 45 -95.46 14.77 -75.80
C ARG A 45 -94.91 13.90 -74.67
N GLU A 46 -95.29 12.63 -74.59
CA GLU A 46 -94.75 11.67 -73.62
C GLU A 46 -93.26 11.42 -73.86
N ARG A 47 -92.87 11.22 -75.12
CA ARG A 47 -91.47 11.07 -75.51
C ARG A 47 -90.67 12.33 -75.21
N GLN A 48 -91.20 13.51 -75.51
CA GLN A 48 -90.55 14.79 -75.18
C GLN A 48 -90.36 14.96 -73.67
N ARG A 49 -91.35 14.60 -72.85
CA ARG A 49 -91.22 14.62 -71.38
C ARG A 49 -90.17 13.63 -70.89
N ALA A 50 -90.16 12.40 -71.42
CA ALA A 50 -89.16 11.40 -71.08
C ALA A 50 -87.74 11.83 -71.50
N GLU A 51 -87.60 12.46 -72.67
CA GLU A 51 -86.33 13.02 -73.15
C GLU A 51 -85.87 14.20 -72.28
N GLU A 52 -86.78 15.08 -71.84
CA GLU A 52 -86.50 16.17 -70.90
C GLU A 52 -86.10 15.66 -69.51
N ASP A 53 -86.80 14.67 -68.97
CA ASP A 53 -86.48 14.05 -67.68
C ASP A 53 -85.13 13.31 -67.74
N LEU A 54 -84.87 12.57 -68.83
CA LEU A 54 -83.58 11.91 -69.05
C LEU A 54 -82.45 12.93 -69.17
N ARG A 55 -82.69 14.06 -69.85
CA ARG A 55 -81.73 15.15 -69.96
C ARG A 55 -81.44 15.77 -68.60
N ARG A 56 -82.46 16.07 -67.79
CA ARG A 56 -82.28 16.60 -66.42
C ARG A 56 -81.53 15.62 -65.52
N HIS A 57 -81.86 14.34 -65.58
CA HIS A 57 -81.13 13.31 -64.83
C HIS A 57 -79.68 13.19 -65.29
N ARG A 58 -79.43 13.26 -66.61
CA ARG A 58 -78.07 13.26 -67.16
C ARG A 58 -77.26 14.47 -66.69
N GLU A 59 -77.82 15.68 -66.80
CA GLU A 59 -77.17 16.92 -66.35
C GLU A 59 -76.86 16.86 -64.84
N HIS A 60 -77.80 16.38 -64.02
CA HIS A 60 -77.59 16.20 -62.59
C HIS A 60 -76.52 15.15 -62.24
N LEU A 61 -76.47 14.04 -62.99
CA LEU A 61 -75.44 13.02 -62.83
C LEU A 61 -74.06 13.55 -63.25
N GLU A 62 -73.98 14.27 -64.37
CA GLU A 62 -72.74 14.91 -64.83
C GLU A 62 -72.23 15.91 -63.79
N GLU A 63 -73.11 16.73 -63.20
CA GLU A 63 -72.77 17.65 -62.10
C GLU A 63 -72.31 16.90 -60.84
N THR A 64 -73.02 15.85 -60.45
CA THR A 64 -72.69 15.05 -59.26
C THR A 64 -71.35 14.34 -59.43
N VAL A 65 -71.09 13.76 -60.61
CA VAL A 65 -69.81 13.12 -60.93
C VAL A 65 -68.70 14.15 -60.92
N ALA A 66 -68.88 15.32 -61.57
CA ALA A 66 -67.89 16.38 -61.57
C ALA A 66 -67.56 16.87 -60.15
N HIS A 67 -68.59 17.08 -59.32
CA HIS A 67 -68.43 17.48 -57.93
C HIS A 67 -67.67 16.43 -57.12
N ARG A 68 -68.07 15.15 -57.20
CA ARG A 68 -67.41 14.04 -56.49
C ARG A 68 -65.99 13.79 -56.99
N THR A 69 -65.74 13.93 -58.29
CA THR A 69 -64.37 13.81 -58.84
C THR A 69 -63.49 14.94 -58.33
N ALA A 70 -63.98 16.17 -58.25
CA ALA A 70 -63.24 17.29 -57.68
C ALA A 70 -62.97 17.10 -56.18
N GLU A 71 -63.96 16.65 -55.40
CA GLU A 71 -63.82 16.35 -53.97
C GLU A 71 -62.80 15.22 -53.73
N LEU A 72 -62.90 14.12 -54.48
CA LEU A 72 -61.95 13.01 -54.40
C LEU A 72 -60.55 13.44 -54.83
N GLN A 73 -60.41 14.26 -55.87
CA GLN A 73 -59.12 14.78 -56.30
C GLN A 73 -58.48 15.66 -55.22
N ALA A 74 -59.25 16.55 -54.60
CA ALA A 74 -58.77 17.38 -53.50
C ALA A 74 -58.36 16.52 -52.29
N SER A 75 -59.19 15.54 -51.91
CA SER A 75 -58.85 14.61 -50.83
C SER A 75 -57.62 13.75 -51.16
N ASN A 76 -57.47 13.29 -52.40
CA ASN A 76 -56.31 12.51 -52.83
C ASN A 76 -55.03 13.35 -52.78
N GLN A 77 -55.09 14.61 -53.23
CA GLN A 77 -53.97 15.55 -53.12
C GLN A 77 -53.58 15.81 -51.66
N GLN A 78 -54.55 16.01 -50.78
CA GLN A 78 -54.29 16.18 -49.35
C GLN A 78 -53.66 14.93 -48.74
N LEU A 79 -54.16 13.74 -49.04
CA LEU A 79 -53.58 12.48 -48.55
C LEU A 79 -52.16 12.28 -49.07
N GLN A 80 -51.89 12.58 -50.34
CA GLN A 80 -50.54 12.52 -50.90
C GLN A 80 -49.58 13.46 -50.17
N GLN A 81 -50.03 14.67 -49.83
CA GLN A 81 -49.23 15.61 -49.04
C GLN A 81 -48.93 15.07 -47.64
N THR A 82 -49.96 14.58 -46.93
CA THR A 82 -49.79 14.01 -45.59
C THR A 82 -48.87 12.78 -45.60
N ILE A 83 -48.98 11.90 -46.61
CA ILE A 83 -48.08 10.76 -46.78
C ILE A 83 -46.65 11.23 -46.98
N ALA A 84 -46.42 12.24 -47.83
CA ALA A 84 -45.08 12.78 -48.06
C ALA A 84 -44.48 13.42 -46.79
N GLU A 85 -45.29 14.11 -45.99
CA GLU A 85 -44.88 14.69 -44.71
C GLU A 85 -44.51 13.60 -43.68
N HIS A 86 -45.35 12.57 -43.54
CA HIS A 86 -45.07 11.42 -42.67
C HIS A 86 -43.81 10.68 -43.09
N GLN A 87 -43.60 10.44 -44.38
CA GLN A 87 -42.40 9.77 -44.89
C GLN A 87 -41.13 10.56 -44.58
N ARG A 88 -41.17 11.89 -44.71
CA ARG A 88 -40.03 12.75 -44.33
C ARG A 88 -39.76 12.67 -42.84
N ALA A 89 -40.79 12.77 -42.00
CA ALA A 89 -40.64 12.66 -40.55
C ALA A 89 -40.09 11.28 -40.14
N GLU A 90 -40.56 10.20 -40.76
CA GLU A 90 -40.07 8.85 -40.51
C GLU A 90 -38.60 8.69 -40.92
N SER A 91 -38.20 9.23 -42.08
CA SER A 91 -36.78 9.20 -42.49
C SER A 91 -35.87 9.99 -41.54
N ALA A 92 -36.33 11.15 -41.06
CA ALA A 92 -35.59 11.98 -40.12
C ALA A 92 -35.47 11.30 -38.74
N LEU A 93 -36.55 10.65 -38.28
CA LEU A 93 -36.54 9.89 -37.03
C LEU A 93 -35.55 8.72 -37.11
N ARG A 94 -35.60 7.93 -38.19
CA ARG A 94 -34.67 6.82 -38.40
C ARG A 94 -33.21 7.29 -38.40
N ALA A 95 -32.90 8.39 -39.08
CA ALA A 95 -31.56 8.97 -39.08
C ALA A 95 -31.11 9.42 -37.68
N SER A 96 -32.02 10.02 -36.89
CA SER A 96 -31.73 10.40 -35.51
C SER A 96 -31.55 9.20 -34.57
N GLU A 97 -32.33 8.13 -34.76
CA GLU A 97 -32.21 6.89 -33.98
C GLU A 97 -30.87 6.19 -34.26
N GLU A 98 -30.45 6.13 -35.52
CA GLU A 98 -29.14 5.61 -35.92
C GLU A 98 -28.00 6.43 -35.31
N ALA A 99 -28.05 7.76 -35.41
CA ALA A 99 -27.05 8.63 -34.81
C ALA A 99 -27.00 8.50 -33.28
N LEU A 100 -28.15 8.35 -32.62
CA LEU A 100 -28.21 8.14 -31.17
C LEU A 100 -27.62 6.78 -30.78
N ARG A 101 -27.87 5.74 -31.58
CA ARG A 101 -27.29 4.41 -31.37
C ARG A 101 -25.77 4.43 -31.50
N GLU A 102 -25.23 5.07 -32.53
CA GLU A 102 -23.78 5.24 -32.71
C GLU A 102 -23.15 6.03 -31.55
N ALA A 103 -23.79 7.13 -31.14
CA ALA A 103 -23.33 7.93 -30.01
C ALA A 103 -23.33 7.13 -28.69
N LYS A 104 -24.37 6.30 -28.48
CA LYS A 104 -24.47 5.41 -27.32
C LYS A 104 -23.33 4.37 -27.34
N ASP A 105 -23.11 3.70 -28.46
CA ASP A 105 -22.06 2.68 -28.58
C ASP A 105 -20.67 3.28 -28.33
N LEU A 106 -20.39 4.48 -28.87
CA LEU A 106 -19.16 5.21 -28.60
C LEU A 106 -19.02 5.59 -27.13
N LEU A 107 -20.10 6.05 -26.49
CA LEU A 107 -20.09 6.41 -25.08
C LEU A 107 -19.84 5.19 -24.20
N GLU A 108 -20.44 4.03 -24.51
CA GLU A 108 -20.20 2.79 -23.79
C GLU A 108 -18.73 2.36 -23.85
N VAL A 109 -18.10 2.47 -25.02
CA VAL A 109 -16.65 2.21 -25.18
C VAL A 109 -15.85 3.19 -24.31
N ARG A 110 -16.13 4.50 -24.40
CA ARG A 110 -15.39 5.52 -23.64
C ARG A 110 -15.55 5.37 -22.13
N VAL A 111 -16.76 5.05 -21.65
CA VAL A 111 -17.00 4.79 -20.22
C VAL A 111 -16.21 3.57 -19.78
N ARG A 112 -16.22 2.47 -20.54
CA ARG A 112 -15.42 1.28 -20.21
C ARG A 112 -13.93 1.59 -20.14
N GLU A 113 -13.40 2.32 -21.11
CA GLU A 113 -11.99 2.75 -21.11
C GLU A 113 -11.64 3.60 -19.90
N ARG A 114 -12.46 4.62 -19.60
CA ARG A 114 -12.23 5.52 -18.45
C ARG A 114 -12.37 4.79 -17.12
N THR A 115 -13.34 3.89 -16.99
CA THR A 115 -13.49 3.05 -15.81
C THR A 115 -12.26 2.15 -15.63
N ALA A 116 -11.75 1.51 -16.69
CA ALA A 116 -10.56 0.67 -16.62
C ALA A 116 -9.28 1.47 -16.30
N GLU A 117 -9.13 2.68 -16.82
CA GLU A 117 -8.05 3.60 -16.47
C GLU A 117 -8.10 4.01 -14.99
N LEU A 118 -9.29 4.39 -14.50
CA LEU A 118 -9.49 4.77 -13.11
C LEU A 118 -9.16 3.63 -12.15
N HIS A 119 -9.62 2.40 -12.45
CA HIS A 119 -9.30 1.22 -11.64
C HIS A 119 -7.79 0.98 -11.62
N ARG A 120 -7.10 1.03 -12.76
CA ARG A 120 -5.63 0.88 -12.81
C ARG A 120 -4.89 1.92 -11.97
N SER A 121 -5.34 3.19 -12.01
CA SER A 121 -4.75 4.26 -11.20
C SER A 121 -5.00 4.05 -9.71
N MET A 122 -6.22 3.64 -9.34
CA MET A 122 -6.57 3.31 -7.95
C MET A 122 -5.75 2.12 -7.44
N ASP A 123 -5.62 1.06 -8.22
CA ASP A 123 -4.85 -0.14 -7.86
C ASP A 123 -3.36 0.20 -7.65
N LEU A 124 -2.80 1.06 -8.50
CA LEU A 124 -1.43 1.54 -8.36
C LEU A 124 -1.24 2.32 -7.05
N VAL A 125 -2.12 3.29 -6.77
CA VAL A 125 -2.08 4.07 -5.53
C VAL A 125 -2.26 3.18 -4.30
N GLN A 126 -3.15 2.19 -4.35
CA GLN A 126 -3.33 1.23 -3.27
C GLN A 126 -2.08 0.36 -3.06
N THR A 127 -1.42 -0.05 -4.15
CA THR A 127 -0.19 -0.85 -4.10
C THR A 127 0.96 -0.03 -3.49
N GLU A 128 1.15 1.20 -3.92
CA GLU A 128 2.15 2.11 -3.36
C GLU A 128 1.87 2.40 -1.87
N ARG A 129 0.61 2.67 -1.51
CA ARG A 129 0.20 2.88 -0.11
C ARG A 129 0.46 1.65 0.76
N ARG A 130 0.17 0.45 0.25
CA ARG A 130 0.45 -0.81 0.96
C ARG A 130 1.96 -0.99 1.13
N ARG A 131 2.74 -0.82 0.07
CA ARG A 131 4.20 -0.94 0.12
C ARG A 131 4.82 0.03 1.14
N PHE A 132 4.35 1.27 1.19
CA PHE A 132 4.81 2.24 2.17
C PHE A 132 4.49 1.80 3.60
N LYS A 133 3.25 1.36 3.86
CA LYS A 133 2.85 0.82 5.16
C LYS A 133 3.72 -0.38 5.57
N ASP A 134 3.96 -1.32 4.66
CA ASP A 134 4.77 -2.51 4.93
C ASP A 134 6.21 -2.14 5.31
N VAL A 135 6.79 -1.11 4.68
CA VAL A 135 8.12 -0.59 5.06
C VAL A 135 8.10 -0.05 6.49
N LEU A 136 7.11 0.77 6.84
CA LEU A 136 6.98 1.33 8.20
C LEU A 136 6.79 0.23 9.25
N ASP A 137 6.03 -0.82 8.93
CA ASP A 137 5.71 -1.94 9.83
C ASP A 137 6.87 -2.95 10.02
N GLN A 138 7.93 -2.84 9.21
CA GLN A 138 9.17 -3.61 9.36
C GLN A 138 10.29 -2.86 10.07
N LEU A 139 10.13 -1.56 10.34
CA LEU A 139 11.15 -0.80 11.07
C LEU A 139 11.29 -1.36 12.50
N PRO A 140 12.52 -1.57 13.01
CA PRO A 140 12.77 -1.92 14.41
C PRO A 140 12.67 -0.68 15.32
N ALA A 141 11.71 0.19 15.02
CA ALA A 141 11.45 1.45 15.69
C ALA A 141 9.94 1.66 15.72
N TYR A 142 9.43 2.27 16.78
CA TYR A 142 8.08 2.78 16.73
C TYR A 142 8.10 4.10 15.94
N LEU A 143 7.08 4.32 15.11
CA LEU A 143 6.91 5.56 14.36
C LEU A 143 5.46 6.03 14.49
N ILE A 144 5.29 7.28 14.87
CA ILE A 144 3.98 7.92 14.93
C ILE A 144 4.00 9.31 14.29
N LEU A 145 2.86 9.72 13.73
CA LEU A 145 2.59 11.10 13.36
C LEU A 145 1.60 11.68 14.35
N LEU A 146 1.97 12.81 14.95
CA LEU A 146 1.17 13.55 15.92
C LEU A 146 0.73 14.88 15.34
N SER A 147 -0.54 15.19 15.54
CA SER A 147 -1.15 16.47 15.18
C SER A 147 -1.02 17.48 16.33
N PRO A 148 -1.14 18.80 16.07
CA PRO A 148 -1.01 19.84 17.10
C PRO A 148 -2.12 19.78 18.16
N ASP A 149 -3.23 19.11 17.87
CA ASP A 149 -4.34 18.82 18.78
C ASP A 149 -4.18 17.46 19.51
N TYR A 150 -2.97 16.92 19.53
CA TYR A 150 -2.55 15.73 20.29
C TYR A 150 -3.13 14.41 19.78
N HIS A 151 -3.67 14.34 18.56
CA HIS A 151 -4.09 13.06 17.98
C HIS A 151 -2.95 12.38 17.23
N VAL A 152 -2.86 11.06 17.41
CA VAL A 152 -2.00 10.20 16.60
C VAL A 152 -2.70 9.94 15.27
N SER A 153 -2.23 10.58 14.19
CA SER A 153 -2.81 10.44 12.84
C SER A 153 -2.31 9.18 12.13
N LEU A 154 -1.10 8.73 12.46
CA LEU A 154 -0.50 7.50 11.95
C LEU A 154 0.34 6.84 13.04
N ALA A 155 0.29 5.52 13.11
CA ALA A 155 1.18 4.69 13.92
C ALA A 155 1.58 3.46 13.10
N ASN A 156 2.86 3.06 13.20
CA ASN A 156 3.29 1.79 12.63
C ASN A 156 2.92 0.61 13.55
N ARG A 157 2.96 -0.61 13.01
CA ARG A 157 2.63 -1.84 13.72
C ARG A 157 3.41 -2.00 15.03
N PHE A 158 4.71 -1.67 15.02
CA PHE A 158 5.54 -1.77 16.23
C PHE A 158 4.97 -0.91 17.37
N PHE A 159 4.54 0.31 17.08
CA PHE A 159 3.90 1.18 18.06
C PHE A 159 2.55 0.61 18.55
N GLU A 160 1.70 0.17 17.63
CA GLU A 160 0.36 -0.34 17.97
C GLU A 160 0.41 -1.63 18.80
N GLU A 161 1.34 -2.55 18.50
CA GLU A 161 1.53 -3.78 19.28
C GLU A 161 2.02 -3.46 20.70
N ARG A 162 2.75 -2.36 20.89
CA ARG A 162 3.34 -1.97 22.16
C ARG A 162 2.38 -1.18 23.05
N PHE A 163 1.72 -0.18 22.48
CA PHE A 163 0.93 0.81 23.21
C PHE A 163 -0.56 0.78 22.89
N GLY A 164 -0.98 -0.10 21.96
CA GLY A 164 -2.35 -0.18 21.47
C GLY A 164 -2.69 0.92 20.46
N GLN A 165 -3.95 0.93 20.02
CA GLN A 165 -4.47 1.93 19.11
C GLN A 165 -5.08 3.12 19.88
N SER A 166 -4.85 4.33 19.37
CA SER A 166 -5.40 5.56 19.95
C SER A 166 -6.92 5.56 19.97
N GLN A 167 -7.56 4.96 18.93
CA GLN A 167 -9.00 4.98 18.69
C GLN A 167 -9.58 6.40 18.69
N GLY A 168 -8.80 7.37 18.18
CA GLY A 168 -9.19 8.78 18.14
C GLY A 168 -9.05 9.51 19.48
N ARG A 169 -8.49 8.88 20.52
CA ARG A 169 -8.13 9.56 21.77
C ARG A 169 -6.82 10.34 21.59
N ARG A 170 -6.63 11.38 22.40
CA ARG A 170 -5.39 12.17 22.44
C ARG A 170 -4.26 11.37 23.08
N CYS A 171 -3.02 11.67 22.71
CA CYS A 171 -1.84 10.93 23.15
C CYS A 171 -1.76 10.79 24.68
N TYR A 172 -2.05 11.86 25.40
CA TYR A 172 -2.02 11.87 26.86
C TYR A 172 -3.16 11.08 27.53
N GLU A 173 -4.30 10.92 26.85
CA GLU A 173 -5.45 10.17 27.35
C GLU A 173 -5.19 8.67 27.27
N TYR A 174 -4.66 8.20 26.13
CA TYR A 174 -4.49 6.75 25.92
C TYR A 174 -3.13 6.23 26.41
N LEU A 175 -2.04 6.99 26.29
CA LEU A 175 -0.71 6.54 26.75
C LEU A 175 -0.50 6.73 28.25
N PHE A 176 -0.97 7.86 28.78
CA PHE A 176 -0.67 8.27 30.15
C PHE A 176 -1.89 8.29 31.07
N HIS A 177 -3.09 7.97 30.56
CA HIS A 177 -4.36 8.01 31.31
C HIS A 177 -4.63 9.36 31.98
N ARG A 178 -4.24 10.46 31.31
CA ARG A 178 -4.44 11.84 31.79
C ARG A 178 -5.62 12.50 31.10
N THR A 179 -6.19 13.53 31.72
CA THR A 179 -7.25 14.37 31.13
C THR A 179 -6.71 15.64 30.47
N GLU A 180 -5.46 16.00 30.77
CA GLU A 180 -4.80 17.21 30.25
C GLU A 180 -3.42 16.86 29.64
N PRO A 181 -2.92 17.68 28.69
CA PRO A 181 -1.60 17.52 28.11
C PRO A 181 -0.48 17.51 29.16
N CYS A 182 0.66 16.90 28.82
CA CYS A 182 1.83 16.90 29.69
C CYS A 182 2.36 18.33 29.92
N GLU A 183 2.68 18.68 31.18
CA GLU A 183 3.21 20.01 31.55
C GLU A 183 4.45 20.39 30.72
N ASN A 184 5.36 19.44 30.53
CA ASN A 184 6.55 19.58 29.70
C ASN A 184 6.62 18.44 28.69
N CYS A 185 5.89 18.59 27.57
CA CYS A 185 5.94 17.62 26.48
C CYS A 185 7.17 17.86 25.59
N GLU A 186 8.16 16.96 25.67
CA GLU A 186 9.38 17.03 24.85
C GLU A 186 9.07 16.96 23.35
N THR A 187 8.20 16.03 22.93
CA THR A 187 7.75 15.87 21.53
C THR A 187 7.26 17.19 20.92
N PHE A 188 6.47 17.97 21.66
CA PHE A 188 5.85 19.19 21.15
C PHE A 188 6.79 20.40 21.09
N LYS A 189 8.02 20.31 21.64
CA LYS A 189 9.04 21.36 21.46
C LYS A 189 9.36 21.61 19.99
N VAL A 190 9.27 20.56 19.16
CA VAL A 190 9.52 20.64 17.71
C VAL A 190 8.59 21.61 17.00
N LEU A 191 7.32 21.73 17.41
CA LEU A 191 6.40 22.71 16.82
C LEU A 191 6.79 24.15 17.14
N GLN A 192 7.45 24.38 18.28
CA GLN A 192 7.93 25.69 18.71
C GLN A 192 9.26 26.04 18.04
N THR A 193 10.21 25.09 18.02
CA THR A 193 11.57 25.29 17.49
C THR A 193 11.64 25.17 15.97
N ARG A 194 10.71 24.42 15.36
CA ARG A 194 10.74 23.99 13.95
C ARG A 194 12.04 23.30 13.55
N ALA A 195 12.68 22.63 14.51
CA ALA A 195 13.92 21.90 14.32
C ALA A 195 13.79 20.49 14.92
N PRO A 196 14.58 19.51 14.45
CA PRO A 196 14.61 18.19 15.05
C PRO A 196 14.94 18.26 16.54
N HIS A 197 14.30 17.42 17.35
CA HIS A 197 14.53 17.29 18.78
C HIS A 197 14.86 15.84 19.12
N HIS A 198 15.79 15.65 20.06
CA HIS A 198 16.30 14.34 20.46
C HIS A 198 16.30 14.24 21.98
N TRP A 199 15.70 13.18 22.51
CA TRP A 199 15.55 12.99 23.95
C TRP A 199 15.36 11.51 24.31
N TYR A 200 15.46 11.21 25.60
CA TYR A 200 15.26 9.87 26.13
C TYR A 200 13.97 9.78 26.94
N TRP A 201 13.25 8.68 26.76
CA TRP A 201 11.97 8.45 27.41
C TRP A 201 11.88 7.04 27.96
N THR A 202 11.36 6.91 29.18
CA THR A 202 10.93 5.62 29.70
C THR A 202 9.43 5.49 29.46
N GLY A 203 9.03 4.56 28.60
CA GLY A 203 7.65 4.35 28.21
C GLY A 203 6.76 3.81 29.35
N PRO A 204 5.42 3.89 29.23
CA PRO A 204 4.48 3.29 30.17
C PRO A 204 4.65 1.77 30.34
N ASP A 205 5.28 1.13 29.37
CA ASP A 205 5.60 -0.29 29.35
C ASP A 205 6.91 -0.63 30.10
N GLY A 206 7.58 0.38 30.67
CA GLY A 206 8.80 0.25 31.46
C GLY A 206 10.09 0.11 30.65
N ARG A 207 10.04 0.33 29.33
CA ARG A 207 11.19 0.27 28.43
C ARG A 207 11.80 1.63 28.19
N ASP A 208 13.09 1.65 27.87
CA ASP A 208 13.83 2.86 27.56
C ASP A 208 13.91 3.07 26.04
N TYR A 209 13.47 4.24 25.60
CA TYR A 209 13.43 4.65 24.21
C TYR A 209 14.35 5.83 23.95
N ASP A 210 15.01 5.76 22.79
CA ASP A 210 15.79 6.84 22.19
C ASP A 210 14.91 7.52 21.14
N ILE A 211 14.41 8.72 21.44
CA ILE A 211 13.34 9.39 20.68
C ILE A 211 13.90 10.50 19.82
N TYR A 212 13.52 10.48 18.54
CA TYR A 212 13.78 11.53 17.57
C TYR A 212 12.47 12.10 17.04
N ASP A 213 12.28 13.39 17.25
CA ASP A 213 11.13 14.15 16.79
C ASP A 213 11.52 15.08 15.66
N PHE A 214 10.72 15.10 14.60
CA PHE A 214 10.95 15.92 13.41
C PHE A 214 9.71 16.73 13.05
N PRO A 215 9.87 18.00 12.65
CA PRO A 215 8.75 18.76 12.11
C PRO A 215 8.35 18.14 10.77
N PHE A 216 7.08 17.81 10.61
CA PHE A 216 6.54 17.19 9.40
C PHE A 216 5.37 18.03 8.88
N THR A 217 5.15 18.01 7.57
CA THR A 217 4.02 18.70 6.95
C THR A 217 3.20 17.67 6.22
N ASP A 218 1.91 17.56 6.55
CA ASP A 218 1.01 16.63 5.88
C ASP A 218 0.66 17.09 4.46
N ALA A 219 0.02 16.22 3.68
CA ALA A 219 -0.35 16.48 2.28
C ALA A 219 -1.29 17.69 2.11
N ASP A 220 -2.05 18.05 3.14
CA ASP A 220 -2.94 19.21 3.17
C ASP A 220 -2.23 20.51 3.63
N GLY A 221 -0.94 20.44 3.98
CA GLY A 221 -0.15 21.54 4.51
C GLY A 221 -0.24 21.74 6.02
N SER A 222 -1.00 20.90 6.74
CA SER A 222 -1.07 20.96 8.20
C SER A 222 0.26 20.54 8.85
N PRO A 223 0.68 21.21 9.94
CA PRO A 223 1.90 20.85 10.64
C PRO A 223 1.64 19.61 11.51
N LEU A 224 2.49 18.59 11.36
CA LEU A 224 2.52 17.40 12.19
C LEU A 224 3.91 17.26 12.84
N ILE A 225 4.02 16.35 13.79
CA ILE A 225 5.28 15.91 14.39
C ILE A 225 5.46 14.45 13.99
N MET A 226 6.60 14.12 13.39
CA MET A 226 7.02 12.74 13.19
C MET A 226 7.92 12.34 14.33
N GLU A 227 7.44 11.43 15.18
CA GLU A 227 8.19 10.88 16.30
C GLU A 227 8.63 9.45 15.96
N VAL A 228 9.92 9.18 16.12
CA VAL A 228 10.53 7.86 15.94
C VAL A 228 11.22 7.46 17.24
N GLY A 229 10.82 6.34 17.83
CA GLY A 229 11.43 5.80 19.04
C GLY A 229 12.13 4.48 18.81
N LEU A 230 13.41 4.40 19.16
CA LEU A 230 14.20 3.17 19.15
C LEU A 230 14.25 2.57 20.55
N ASP A 231 13.87 1.30 20.71
CA ASP A 231 14.04 0.59 21.97
C ASP A 231 15.53 0.35 22.23
N ILE A 232 16.05 0.96 23.29
CA ILE A 232 17.45 0.84 23.72
C ILE A 232 17.58 0.12 25.06
N THR A 233 16.52 -0.56 25.50
CA THR A 233 16.47 -1.24 26.81
C THR A 233 17.57 -2.30 26.91
N GLU A 234 17.66 -3.20 25.93
CA GLU A 234 18.68 -4.26 25.92
C GLU A 234 20.09 -3.68 25.84
N ARG A 235 20.27 -2.63 25.03
CA ARG A 235 21.55 -1.92 24.91
C ARG A 235 21.99 -1.33 26.25
N LYS A 236 21.11 -0.62 26.95
CA LYS A 236 21.40 -0.02 28.26
C LYS A 236 21.66 -1.08 29.33
N GLN A 237 20.93 -2.21 29.30
CA GLN A 237 21.17 -3.32 30.23
C GLN A 237 22.56 -3.94 30.02
N ALA A 238 22.93 -4.20 28.76
CA ALA A 238 24.26 -4.71 28.42
C ALA A 238 25.38 -3.73 28.79
N GLU A 239 25.19 -2.43 28.54
CA GLU A 239 26.13 -1.38 28.94
C GLU A 239 26.31 -1.33 30.47
N ALA A 240 25.23 -1.45 31.24
CA ALA A 240 25.26 -1.45 32.70
C ALA A 240 25.94 -2.71 33.28
N GLU A 241 25.69 -3.88 32.69
CA GLU A 241 26.36 -5.13 33.07
C GLU A 241 27.87 -5.07 32.79
N LEU A 242 28.25 -4.58 31.60
CA LEU A 242 29.64 -4.38 31.22
C LEU A 242 30.35 -3.41 32.20
N ALA A 243 29.69 -2.31 32.58
CA ALA A 243 30.23 -1.35 33.53
C ALA A 243 30.50 -1.98 34.90
N LYS A 244 29.56 -2.78 35.42
CA LYS A 244 29.74 -3.52 36.69
C LYS A 244 30.88 -4.53 36.62
N HIS A 245 30.99 -5.27 35.52
CA HIS A 245 32.09 -6.21 35.33
C HIS A 245 33.44 -5.50 35.23
N ARG A 246 33.50 -4.35 34.57
CA ARG A 246 34.70 -3.55 34.47
C ARG A 246 35.17 -3.06 35.84
N GLU A 247 34.27 -2.48 36.64
CA GLU A 247 34.55 -2.04 38.01
C GLU A 247 35.07 -3.21 38.87
N HIS A 248 34.40 -4.36 38.83
CA HIS A 248 34.82 -5.55 39.56
C HIS A 248 36.20 -6.07 39.14
N LEU A 249 36.51 -6.05 37.84
CA LEU A 249 37.81 -6.46 37.33
C LEU A 249 38.92 -5.48 37.72
N GLU A 250 38.63 -4.17 37.70
CA GLU A 250 39.57 -3.15 38.15
C GLU A 250 39.93 -3.34 39.64
N ASP A 251 38.94 -3.58 40.50
CA ASP A 251 39.15 -3.91 41.92
C ASP A 251 39.99 -5.18 42.10
N LEU A 252 39.66 -6.25 41.37
CA LEU A 252 40.37 -7.52 41.46
C LEU A 252 41.82 -7.39 40.99
N VAL A 253 42.06 -6.66 39.91
CA VAL A 253 43.41 -6.37 39.41
C VAL A 253 44.20 -5.59 40.45
N GLN A 254 43.60 -4.57 41.09
CA GLN A 254 44.27 -3.81 42.13
C GLN A 254 44.62 -4.69 43.34
N GLN A 255 43.70 -5.52 43.80
CA GLN A 255 43.96 -6.46 44.90
C GLN A 255 45.05 -7.47 44.57
N ARG A 256 45.03 -8.06 43.37
CA ARG A 256 46.05 -9.03 42.94
C ARG A 256 47.41 -8.39 42.73
N THR A 257 47.45 -7.18 42.21
CA THR A 257 48.70 -6.42 42.06
C THR A 257 49.31 -6.14 43.43
N ALA A 258 48.53 -5.67 44.40
CA ALA A 258 49.01 -5.45 45.77
C ALA A 258 49.49 -6.76 46.45
N GLN A 259 48.78 -7.87 46.26
CA GLN A 259 49.20 -9.19 46.77
C GLN A 259 50.52 -9.64 46.14
N LEU A 260 50.68 -9.48 44.82
CA LEU A 260 51.91 -9.83 44.11
C LEU A 260 53.08 -8.94 44.51
N GLU A 261 52.86 -7.64 44.72
CA GLU A 261 53.88 -6.71 45.21
C GLU A 261 54.34 -7.10 46.62
N ALA A 262 53.41 -7.43 47.53
CA ALA A 262 53.74 -7.89 48.87
C ALA A 262 54.52 -9.22 48.86
N ALA A 263 54.05 -10.21 48.07
CA ALA A 263 54.72 -11.49 47.93
C ALA A 263 56.11 -11.34 47.29
N ASN A 264 56.26 -10.50 46.28
CA ASN A 264 57.56 -10.18 45.68
C ASN A 264 58.49 -9.52 46.70
N ALA A 265 58.01 -8.53 47.47
CA ALA A 265 58.82 -7.89 48.50
C ALA A 265 59.31 -8.89 49.56
N GLN A 266 58.43 -9.81 50.00
CA GLN A 266 58.80 -10.89 50.92
C GLN A 266 59.86 -11.82 50.32
N LEU A 267 59.65 -12.31 49.09
CA LEU A 267 60.61 -13.19 48.41
C LEU A 267 61.97 -12.52 48.22
N HIS A 268 62.01 -11.22 47.89
CA HIS A 268 63.27 -10.47 47.78
C HIS A 268 63.97 -10.38 49.15
N GLY A 269 63.22 -10.21 50.24
CA GLY A 269 63.73 -10.27 51.61
C GLY A 269 64.35 -11.63 51.93
N GLU A 270 63.61 -12.72 51.73
CA GLU A 270 64.07 -14.09 51.98
C GLU A 270 65.31 -14.44 51.15
N ILE A 271 65.36 -14.04 49.87
CA ILE A 271 66.54 -14.22 49.01
C ILE A 271 67.74 -13.44 49.58
N GLY A 272 67.53 -12.23 50.09
CA GLY A 272 68.55 -11.42 50.74
C GLY A 272 69.14 -12.10 51.97
N GLU A 273 68.27 -12.57 52.89
CA GLU A 273 68.67 -13.30 54.10
C GLU A 273 69.41 -14.59 53.76
N ARG A 274 68.89 -15.37 52.80
CA ARG A 274 69.50 -16.63 52.37
C ARG A 274 70.90 -16.41 51.78
N LYS A 275 71.10 -15.35 50.99
CA LYS A 275 72.42 -14.97 50.47
C LYS A 275 73.40 -14.58 51.60
N GLN A 276 72.95 -13.87 52.62
CA GLN A 276 73.79 -13.52 53.77
C GLN A 276 74.19 -14.75 54.58
N ALA A 277 73.23 -15.64 54.86
CA ALA A 277 73.49 -16.89 55.56
C ALA A 277 74.46 -17.80 54.77
N GLU A 278 74.28 -17.89 53.46
CA GLU A 278 75.19 -18.65 52.58
C GLU A 278 76.61 -18.08 52.59
N ALA A 279 76.76 -16.75 52.56
CA ALA A 279 78.06 -16.08 52.67
C ALA A 279 78.74 -16.31 54.03
N GLU A 280 77.99 -16.26 55.13
CA GLU A 280 78.48 -16.55 56.50
C GLU A 280 78.96 -18.00 56.61
N VAL A 281 78.16 -18.97 56.14
CA VAL A 281 78.53 -20.39 56.11
C VAL A 281 79.80 -20.60 55.28
N ARG A 282 79.88 -19.97 54.10
CA ARG A 282 81.06 -20.06 53.24
C ARG A 282 82.31 -19.51 53.91
N ARG A 283 82.20 -18.37 54.61
CA ARG A 283 83.31 -17.79 55.37
C ARG A 283 83.78 -18.72 56.49
N ARG A 284 82.85 -19.23 57.31
CA ARG A 284 83.19 -20.16 58.41
C ARG A 284 83.80 -21.47 57.90
N ALA A 285 83.29 -21.99 56.79
CA ALA A 285 83.85 -23.19 56.17
C ALA A 285 85.30 -22.96 55.73
N GLU A 286 85.60 -21.79 55.18
CA GLU A 286 86.96 -21.41 54.79
C GLU A 286 87.89 -21.19 56.00
N GLU A 287 87.42 -20.51 57.05
CA GLU A 287 88.16 -20.35 58.31
C GLU A 287 88.50 -21.70 58.96
N LEU A 288 87.51 -22.60 59.03
CA LEU A 288 87.70 -23.97 59.53
C LEU A 288 88.67 -24.76 58.65
N ARG A 289 88.59 -24.63 57.32
CA ARG A 289 89.51 -25.27 56.38
C ARG A 289 90.96 -24.85 56.68
N VAL A 290 91.20 -23.55 56.79
CA VAL A 290 92.53 -22.99 57.09
C VAL A 290 93.03 -23.46 58.46
N SER A 291 92.21 -23.36 59.50
CA SER A 291 92.59 -23.80 60.85
C SER A 291 92.91 -25.29 60.91
N ASN A 292 92.15 -26.13 60.19
CA ASN A 292 92.37 -27.56 60.13
C ASN A 292 93.67 -27.90 59.37
N GLU A 293 94.01 -27.15 58.31
CA GLU A 293 95.30 -27.27 57.61
C GLU A 293 96.48 -26.91 58.53
N GLU A 294 96.34 -25.85 59.33
CA GLU A 294 97.35 -25.44 60.32
C GLU A 294 97.53 -26.47 61.43
N LEU A 295 96.43 -26.98 62.00
CA LEU A 295 96.43 -28.06 62.98
C LEU A 295 97.07 -29.33 62.39
N GLY A 296 96.73 -29.69 61.16
CA GLY A 296 97.35 -30.81 60.45
C GLY A 296 98.85 -30.63 60.23
N ARG A 297 99.32 -29.40 60.00
CA ARG A 297 100.75 -29.06 59.94
C ARG A 297 101.42 -29.14 61.31
N PHE A 298 100.82 -28.57 62.35
CA PHE A 298 101.35 -28.60 63.72
C PHE A 298 101.43 -30.04 64.25
N ASN A 299 100.37 -30.82 64.02
CA ASN A 299 100.30 -32.22 64.41
C ASN A 299 101.41 -33.04 63.72
N ARG A 300 101.63 -32.86 62.41
CA ARG A 300 102.76 -33.50 61.70
C ARG A 300 104.12 -33.17 62.31
N VAL A 301 104.35 -31.91 62.70
CA VAL A 301 105.61 -31.48 63.33
C VAL A 301 105.78 -32.09 64.72
N MET A 302 104.73 -32.06 65.55
CA MET A 302 104.77 -32.61 66.91
C MET A 302 104.94 -34.12 66.91
N VAL A 303 104.15 -34.84 66.10
CA VAL A 303 104.30 -36.30 65.93
C VAL A 303 105.70 -36.62 65.39
N GLY A 304 106.21 -35.86 64.40
CA GLY A 304 107.58 -36.03 63.91
C GLY A 304 108.64 -35.83 65.00
N ARG A 305 108.46 -34.86 65.90
CA ARG A 305 109.36 -34.62 67.03
C ARG A 305 109.32 -35.74 68.06
N GLU A 306 108.13 -36.22 68.41
CA GLU A 306 107.95 -37.36 69.32
C GLU A 306 108.59 -38.63 68.74
N LEU A 307 108.34 -38.92 67.46
CA LEU A 307 108.98 -40.04 66.76
C LEU A 307 110.52 -39.93 66.79
N ARG A 308 111.08 -38.75 66.53
CA ARG A 308 112.54 -38.52 66.61
C ARG A 308 113.10 -38.61 68.03
N MET A 309 112.34 -38.18 69.04
CA MET A 309 112.72 -38.36 70.45
C MET A 309 112.71 -39.83 70.86
N ILE A 310 111.75 -40.62 70.38
CA ILE A 310 111.71 -42.07 70.58
C ILE A 310 112.95 -42.71 69.93
N GLU A 311 113.28 -42.33 68.70
CA GLU A 311 114.47 -42.80 67.98
C GLU A 311 115.78 -42.47 68.72
N LEU A 312 115.94 -41.23 69.18
CA LEU A 312 117.10 -40.82 69.98
C LEU A 312 117.20 -41.60 71.29
N LYS A 313 116.07 -41.83 71.99
CA LYS A 313 116.05 -42.66 73.20
C LYS A 313 116.46 -44.11 72.90
N LYS A 314 116.05 -44.67 71.75
CA LYS A 314 116.52 -46.00 71.29
C LYS A 314 118.04 -45.99 71.09
N GLN A 315 118.58 -45.02 70.34
CA GLN A 315 120.02 -44.90 70.07
C GLN A 315 120.85 -44.73 71.37
N VAL A 316 120.40 -43.88 72.31
CA VAL A 316 121.07 -43.70 73.61
C VAL A 316 121.08 -44.98 74.42
N ASN A 317 119.97 -45.72 74.45
CA ASN A 317 119.92 -47.02 75.13
C ASN A 317 120.86 -48.04 74.49
N GLU A 318 121.00 -48.01 73.16
CA GLU A 318 121.90 -48.89 72.40
C GLU A 318 123.37 -48.57 72.68
N LEU A 319 123.74 -47.28 72.73
CA LEU A 319 125.06 -46.82 73.17
C LEU A 319 125.37 -47.18 74.63
N CYS A 320 124.40 -47.01 75.55
CA CYS A 320 124.55 -47.44 76.94
C CYS A 320 124.84 -48.95 77.04
N ALA A 321 124.17 -49.77 76.22
CA ALA A 321 124.42 -51.21 76.16
C ALA A 321 125.84 -51.54 75.66
N GLN A 322 126.33 -50.84 74.64
CA GLN A 322 127.70 -51.01 74.14
C GLN A 322 128.78 -50.64 75.18
N LEU A 323 128.48 -49.69 76.06
CA LEU A 323 129.37 -49.26 77.16
C LEU A 323 129.21 -50.09 78.45
N GLY A 324 128.40 -51.15 78.44
CA GLY A 324 128.18 -52.02 79.61
C GLY A 324 127.31 -51.40 80.72
N GLN A 325 126.56 -50.33 80.41
CA GLN A 325 125.68 -49.64 81.35
C GLN A 325 124.20 -50.08 81.20
N PRO A 326 123.39 -50.03 82.28
CA PRO A 326 121.97 -50.34 82.19
C PRO A 326 121.22 -49.32 81.32
N ARG A 327 120.13 -49.77 80.67
CA ARG A 327 119.29 -48.91 79.81
C ARG A 327 118.75 -47.73 80.61
N ARG A 328 118.84 -46.53 80.03
CA ARG A 328 118.51 -45.26 80.70
C ARG A 328 117.06 -44.83 80.52
N TYR A 329 116.42 -45.18 79.40
CA TYR A 329 115.05 -44.77 79.11
C TYR A 329 114.11 -45.98 78.86
N PRO A 330 112.98 -46.11 79.59
CA PRO A 330 111.98 -47.13 79.32
C PRO A 330 111.14 -46.75 78.09
N LEU A 331 111.04 -47.66 77.11
CA LEU A 331 110.30 -47.47 75.85
C LEU A 331 109.12 -48.45 75.74
N GLU A 332 108.36 -48.60 76.81
CA GLU A 332 107.34 -49.64 76.97
C GLU A 332 106.20 -49.55 75.94
N PHE A 333 105.88 -48.33 75.49
CA PHE A 333 104.90 -48.03 74.44
C PHE A 333 105.34 -48.42 73.01
N THR A 334 106.58 -48.87 72.79
CA THR A 334 107.03 -49.32 71.45
C THR A 334 106.93 -50.83 71.23
N LYS A 335 106.47 -51.59 72.24
CA LYS A 335 106.31 -53.05 72.14
C LYS A 335 105.00 -53.51 71.49
N GLU A 336 104.11 -52.60 71.11
CA GLU A 336 102.91 -52.93 70.33
C GLU A 336 102.95 -52.24 68.97
N GLN A 337 103.53 -52.95 68.00
CA GLN A 337 103.05 -53.10 66.61
C GLN A 337 104.07 -53.94 65.81
N SER A 338 104.16 -55.23 66.16
CA SER A 338 104.59 -56.27 65.24
C SER A 338 103.51 -57.35 65.26
N LYS A 339 102.53 -57.15 64.37
CA LYS A 339 101.70 -58.18 63.77
C LYS A 339 101.29 -57.70 62.39
#